data_AF-A0A6I0DMK4-F1
#
_entry.id   AF-A0A6I0DMK4-F1
#
_cell.length_a   1.000
_cell.length_b   1.000
_cell.length_c   1.000
_cell.angle_alpha   90.00
_cell.angle_beta   90.00
_cell.angle_gamma   90.00
#
_symmetry.space_group_name_H-M   'P 1'
#
loop_
_entity.id
_entity.type
_entity.pdbx_description
1 polymer ?
#
loop_
_entity_poly.entity_id
_entity_poly.type
_entity_poly.pdbx_seq_one_letter_code
_entity_poly.pdbx_strand_id
1 'polypeptide(L)'
;MQMTYQEWTPKDIEHRVLEAADTLMLMPGEKGPTWAAGSMPDGKPDSFNMAYGSAPATYKRRPVAAAIDRMYECWRWINELEKAEDRKLLYGWAYVKARRGMKLSRFALENMMNDRQMRRKIDQLTHIIANNLNRLYQVRLTVELDSVSENDDNSHQQTVSSEKCATHWRAPDAKPKNIPSLHEKMKPAA
;
A
#
# COMPACT_ATOMS: atom_id res chain seq x y z
N MET A 1 22.49 -8.73 3.34
CA MET A 1 22.08 -7.31 3.18
C MET A 1 21.51 -6.85 4.51
N GLN A 2 22.11 -5.83 5.14
CA GLN A 2 21.49 -5.16 6.29
C GLN A 2 20.28 -4.40 5.77
N MET A 3 19.08 -4.77 6.23
CA MET A 3 17.85 -4.06 5.88
C MET A 3 17.81 -2.78 6.71
N THR A 4 18.24 -1.66 6.13
CA THR A 4 18.03 -0.34 6.73
C THR A 4 16.54 -0.07 6.79
N TYR A 5 16.02 0.24 7.97
CA TYR A 5 14.61 0.58 8.14
C TYR A 5 14.26 1.79 7.25
N GLN A 6 13.26 1.60 6.40
CA GLN A 6 12.63 2.68 5.63
C GLN A 6 11.15 2.68 5.98
N GLU A 7 10.65 3.80 6.47
CA GLU A 7 9.21 3.98 6.69
C GLU A 7 8.50 4.08 5.33
N TRP A 8 7.56 3.17 5.08
CA TRP A 8 6.80 3.17 3.84
C TRP A 8 5.55 4.02 3.98
N THR A 9 5.41 5.03 3.11
CA THR A 9 4.15 5.76 2.98
C THR A 9 3.27 5.13 1.89
N PRO A 10 1.94 5.34 1.94
CA PRO A 10 1.02 4.85 0.90
C PRO A 10 1.35 5.43 -0.48
N LYS A 11 1.86 6.66 -0.54
CA LYS A 11 2.26 7.31 -1.79
C LYS A 11 3.52 6.69 -2.37
N ASP A 12 4.47 6.28 -1.52
CA ASP A 12 5.66 5.57 -1.98
C ASP A 12 5.26 4.24 -2.64
N ILE A 13 4.32 3.52 -2.04
CA ILE A 13 3.79 2.28 -2.62
C ILE A 13 3.03 2.55 -3.91
N GLU A 14 2.22 3.61 -3.98
CA GLU A 14 1.57 4.00 -5.23
C GLU A 14 2.62 4.21 -6.34
N HIS A 15 3.69 4.95 -6.04
CA HIS A 15 4.78 5.18 -6.99
C HIS A 15 5.49 3.89 -7.38
N ARG A 16 5.74 2.97 -6.43
CA ARG A 16 6.34 1.65 -6.70
C ARG A 16 5.47 0.79 -7.61
N VAL A 17 4.16 0.79 -7.39
CA VAL A 17 3.21 0.06 -8.22
C VAL A 17 3.18 0.60 -9.65
N LEU A 18 3.26 1.92 -9.82
CA LEU A 18 3.33 2.53 -11.15
C LEU A 18 4.67 2.28 -11.84
N GLU A 19 5.77 2.36 -11.10
CA GLU A 19 7.10 1.98 -11.60
C GLU A 19 7.14 0.52 -12.07
N ALA A 20 6.53 -0.39 -11.30
CA ALA A 20 6.40 -1.80 -11.67
C ALA A 20 5.56 -2.01 -12.94
N ALA A 21 4.52 -1.19 -13.16
CA ALA A 21 3.73 -1.26 -14.38
C ALA A 21 4.49 -0.69 -15.60
N ASP A 22 5.20 0.43 -15.44
CA ASP A 22 6.00 1.02 -16.51
C ASP A 22 7.15 0.10 -16.95
N THR A 23 7.81 -0.55 -15.99
CA THR A 23 8.85 -1.54 -16.26
C THR A 23 8.30 -2.74 -17.01
N LEU A 24 7.12 -3.25 -16.63
CA LEU A 24 6.44 -4.32 -17.37
C LEU A 24 6.15 -3.93 -18.83
N MET A 25 5.79 -2.67 -19.11
CA MET A 25 5.55 -2.20 -20.48
C MET A 25 6.83 -2.15 -21.33
N LEU A 26 7.99 -2.00 -20.69
CA LEU A 26 9.30 -2.01 -21.36
C LEU A 26 9.84 -3.43 -21.55
N MET A 27 9.34 -4.40 -20.79
CA MET A 27 9.74 -5.80 -20.93
C MET A 27 9.26 -6.36 -22.27
N PRO A 28 10.06 -7.21 -22.94
CA PRO A 28 9.61 -7.87 -24.15
C PRO A 28 8.44 -8.78 -23.80
N GLY A 29 7.24 -8.48 -24.33
CA GLY A 29 6.12 -9.40 -24.21
C GLY A 29 6.46 -10.71 -24.92
N GLU A 30 6.19 -11.84 -24.26
CA GLU A 30 6.20 -13.15 -24.91
C GLU A 30 5.11 -13.17 -25.98
N LYS A 31 5.47 -12.79 -27.20
CA LYS A 31 4.70 -13.15 -28.37
C LYS A 31 4.96 -14.63 -28.54
N GLY A 32 3.96 -15.45 -28.21
CA GLY A 32 4.01 -16.89 -28.42
C GLY A 32 4.44 -17.24 -29.85
N PRO A 33 4.69 -18.53 -30.15
CA PRO A 33 5.26 -18.95 -31.43
C PRO A 33 4.47 -18.33 -32.58
N THR A 34 5.10 -17.36 -33.23
CA THR A 34 4.61 -16.74 -34.46
C THR A 34 5.36 -17.41 -35.60
N TRP A 35 4.81 -17.37 -36.81
CA TRP A 35 5.44 -17.95 -38.00
C TRP A 35 6.90 -17.48 -38.21
N ALA A 36 7.28 -16.32 -37.67
CA ALA A 36 8.65 -15.77 -37.69
C ALA A 36 9.55 -16.20 -36.51
N ALA A 37 8.99 -16.85 -35.48
CA ALA A 37 9.63 -17.23 -34.22
C ALA A 37 9.28 -18.68 -33.77
N GLY A 38 9.03 -19.57 -34.73
CA GLY A 38 8.90 -21.01 -34.47
C GLY A 38 10.24 -21.64 -34.08
N SER A 39 10.19 -22.76 -33.34
CA SER A 39 11.35 -23.57 -32.94
C SER A 39 12.10 -24.22 -34.12
N MET A 40 11.45 -24.29 -35.29
CA MET A 40 12.03 -24.63 -36.58
C MET A 40 11.41 -23.66 -37.61
N PRO A 41 12.07 -22.55 -37.97
CA PRO A 41 11.57 -21.70 -39.04
C PRO A 41 11.84 -22.42 -40.37
N ASP A 42 10.80 -23.01 -40.96
CA ASP A 42 10.84 -23.36 -42.39
C ASP A 42 11.26 -22.11 -43.16
N GLY A 43 12.30 -22.27 -43.99
CA GLY A 43 13.16 -21.22 -44.51
C GLY A 43 12.48 -19.86 -44.63
N LYS A 44 12.97 -18.88 -43.86
CA LYS A 44 12.56 -17.48 -44.03
C LYS A 44 12.66 -17.16 -45.52
N PRO A 45 11.61 -16.61 -46.17
CA PRO A 45 11.78 -16.08 -47.51
C PRO A 45 12.90 -15.02 -47.43
N ASP A 46 13.87 -15.11 -48.33
CA ASP A 46 15.04 -14.21 -48.46
C ASP A 46 14.69 -12.71 -48.46
N SER A 47 13.40 -12.37 -48.57
CA SER A 47 12.86 -11.02 -48.60
C SER A 47 12.81 -10.29 -47.24
N PHE A 48 13.11 -10.94 -46.10
CA PHE A 48 12.93 -10.33 -44.77
C PHE A 48 14.21 -9.93 -44.00
N ASN A 49 15.33 -9.70 -44.72
CA ASN A 49 16.64 -9.15 -44.30
C ASN A 49 17.76 -10.18 -44.12
N MET A 50 18.78 -10.15 -44.99
CA MET A 50 20.10 -10.71 -44.70
C MET A 50 21.25 -9.85 -45.28
N ALA A 51 21.22 -8.54 -45.07
CA ALA A 51 22.47 -7.77 -45.02
C ALA A 51 22.60 -7.13 -43.63
N TYR A 52 23.72 -7.38 -42.96
CA TYR A 52 24.07 -6.70 -41.71
C TYR A 52 24.05 -5.18 -41.97
N GLY A 53 23.09 -4.46 -41.35
CA GLY A 53 22.89 -3.02 -41.57
C GLY A 53 21.77 -2.61 -42.54
N SER A 54 21.01 -3.54 -43.12
CA SER A 54 19.89 -3.21 -44.04
C SER A 54 18.64 -2.66 -43.32
N ALA A 55 18.42 -3.04 -42.06
CA ALA A 55 17.32 -2.51 -41.26
C ALA A 55 17.78 -1.26 -40.50
N PRO A 56 17.01 -0.15 -40.51
CA PRO A 56 17.34 1.00 -39.67
C PRO A 56 17.36 0.57 -38.20
N ALA A 57 18.47 0.83 -37.51
CA ALA A 57 18.64 0.51 -36.10
C ALA A 57 17.58 1.27 -35.28
N THR A 58 16.48 0.60 -34.96
CA THR A 58 15.43 1.18 -34.13
C THR A 58 15.82 1.00 -32.66
N TYR A 59 16.05 2.12 -31.98
CA TYR A 59 16.33 2.12 -30.56
C TYR A 59 15.12 1.56 -29.79
N LYS A 60 15.33 0.44 -29.08
CA LYS A 60 14.37 -0.13 -28.15
C LYS A 60 14.80 0.22 -26.74
N ARG A 61 13.96 1.00 -26.04
CA ARG A 61 14.14 1.24 -24.61
C ARG A 61 13.97 -0.07 -23.86
N ARG A 62 14.93 -0.40 -23.00
CA ARG A 62 14.88 -1.56 -22.09
C ARG A 62 14.91 -1.07 -20.64
N PRO A 63 14.25 -1.78 -19.71
CA PRO A 63 14.31 -1.43 -18.30
C PRO A 63 15.70 -1.71 -17.73
N VAL A 64 16.07 -0.97 -16.69
CA VAL A 64 17.29 -1.22 -15.91
C VAL A 64 17.09 -2.45 -15.02
N ALA A 65 18.13 -3.25 -14.79
CA ALA A 65 18.06 -4.47 -13.96
C ALA A 65 17.45 -4.21 -12.57
N ALA A 66 17.90 -3.16 -11.87
CA ALA A 66 17.37 -2.78 -10.57
C ALA A 66 15.87 -2.43 -10.59
N ALA A 67 15.32 -2.01 -11.74
CA ALA A 67 13.89 -1.73 -11.87
C ALA A 67 13.07 -3.03 -12.00
N ILE A 68 13.66 -4.08 -12.57
CA ILE A 68 13.07 -5.42 -12.66
C ILE A 68 12.99 -6.06 -11.26
N ASP A 69 14.05 -5.96 -10.45
CA ASP A 69 14.04 -6.50 -9.08
C ASP A 69 12.93 -5.85 -8.22
N ARG A 70 12.81 -4.52 -8.32
CA ARG A 70 11.77 -3.74 -7.61
C ARG A 70 10.37 -4.04 -8.13
N MET A 71 10.21 -4.37 -9.40
CA MET A 71 8.94 -4.85 -9.98
C MET A 71 8.52 -6.18 -9.35
N TYR A 72 9.43 -7.16 -9.25
CA TYR A 72 9.13 -8.44 -8.59
C TYR A 72 8.80 -8.30 -7.11
N GLU A 73 9.54 -7.43 -6.41
CA GLU A 73 9.25 -7.10 -5.01
C GLU A 73 7.84 -6.52 -4.86
N CYS A 74 7.48 -5.55 -5.71
CA CYS A 74 6.15 -4.96 -5.71
C CYS A 74 5.05 -5.99 -6.00
N TRP A 75 5.27 -6.91 -6.95
CA TRP A 75 4.29 -7.97 -7.26
C TRP A 75 4.09 -8.93 -6.09
N ARG A 76 5.14 -9.20 -5.32
CA ARG A 76 5.01 -9.98 -4.08
C ARG A 76 4.06 -9.28 -3.11
N TRP A 77 4.22 -7.97 -2.88
CA TRP A 77 3.32 -7.21 -2.00
C TRP A 77 1.86 -7.26 -2.45
N ILE A 78 1.63 -7.12 -3.77
CA ILE A 78 0.27 -7.19 -4.32
C ILE A 78 -0.30 -8.60 -4.13
N ASN A 79 0.50 -9.65 -4.34
CA ASN A 79 0.06 -11.03 -4.18
C ASN A 79 -0.20 -11.45 -2.72
N GLU A 80 0.39 -10.75 -1.75
CA GLU A 80 0.14 -10.94 -0.33
C GLU A 80 -1.23 -10.37 0.13
N LEU A 81 -1.92 -9.56 -0.69
CA LEU A 81 -3.30 -9.15 -0.41
C LEU A 81 -4.22 -10.38 -0.43
N GLU A 82 -5.10 -10.51 0.57
CA GLU A 82 -5.96 -11.68 0.74
C GLU A 82 -6.96 -11.86 -0.43
N LYS A 83 -7.62 -10.77 -0.85
CA LYS A 83 -8.71 -10.81 -1.83
C LYS A 83 -8.19 -10.76 -3.26
N ALA A 84 -8.56 -11.75 -4.06
CA ALA A 84 -8.17 -11.82 -5.48
C ALA A 84 -8.71 -10.64 -6.31
N GLU A 85 -9.89 -10.13 -5.98
CA GLU A 85 -10.48 -8.96 -6.65
C GLU A 85 -9.65 -7.70 -6.42
N ASP A 86 -9.18 -7.49 -5.18
CA ASP A 86 -8.34 -6.34 -4.82
C ASP A 86 -6.99 -6.41 -5.55
N ARG A 87 -6.41 -7.62 -5.68
CA ARG A 87 -5.20 -7.84 -6.49
C ARG A 87 -5.42 -7.46 -7.96
N LYS A 88 -6.48 -8.00 -8.56
CA LYS A 88 -6.83 -7.73 -9.98
C LYS A 88 -7.10 -6.25 -10.22
N LEU A 89 -7.81 -5.59 -9.29
CA LEU A 89 -8.12 -4.17 -9.38
C LEU A 89 -6.83 -3.33 -9.37
N LEU A 90 -5.90 -3.60 -8.43
CA LEU A 90 -4.66 -2.86 -8.31
C LEU A 90 -3.74 -3.07 -9.52
N TYR A 91 -3.61 -4.32 -9.99
CA TYR A 91 -2.87 -4.64 -11.22
C TYR A 91 -3.47 -3.95 -12.45
N GLY A 92 -4.79 -4.08 -12.65
CA GLY A 92 -5.48 -3.52 -13.80
C GLY A 92 -5.39 -1.99 -13.82
N TRP A 93 -5.56 -1.36 -12.66
CA TRP A 93 -5.41 0.09 -12.52
C TRP A 93 -3.99 0.56 -12.88
N ALA A 94 -2.95 -0.10 -12.35
CA ALA A 94 -1.57 0.26 -12.63
C ALA A 94 -1.24 0.09 -14.13
N TYR A 95 -1.71 -1.01 -14.73
CA TYR A 95 -1.58 -1.29 -16.15
C TYR A 95 -2.26 -0.21 -17.02
N VAL A 96 -3.46 0.23 -16.66
CA VAL A 96 -4.18 1.30 -17.36
C VAL A 96 -3.46 2.64 -17.25
N LYS A 97 -2.88 2.97 -16.09
CA LYS A 97 -2.09 4.21 -15.91
C LYS A 97 -0.79 4.21 -16.72
N ALA A 98 -0.08 3.09 -16.78
CA ALA A 98 1.18 2.97 -17.54
C ALA A 98 0.97 2.99 -19.06
N ARG A 99 -0.21 2.55 -19.54
CA ARG A 99 -0.50 2.45 -20.97
C ARG A 99 -1.09 3.74 -21.54
N ARG A 100 -0.44 4.28 -22.58
CA ARG A 100 -0.97 5.43 -23.33
C ARG A 100 -2.28 5.08 -24.05
N GLY A 101 -3.29 5.94 -23.91
CA GLY A 101 -4.56 5.88 -24.67
C GLY A 101 -5.71 5.16 -23.98
N MET A 102 -5.48 4.54 -22.82
CA MET A 102 -6.56 3.96 -22.00
C MET A 102 -7.13 5.03 -21.05
N LYS A 103 -8.46 5.08 -20.90
CA LYS A 103 -9.12 6.01 -19.97
C LYS A 103 -9.41 5.29 -18.64
N LEU A 104 -8.99 5.90 -17.54
CA LEU A 104 -9.28 5.42 -16.19
C LEU A 104 -10.79 5.31 -15.92
N SER A 105 -11.58 6.23 -16.46
CA SER A 105 -13.04 6.20 -16.30
C SER A 105 -13.71 5.00 -16.96
N ARG A 106 -13.20 4.56 -18.12
CA ARG A 106 -13.68 3.34 -18.76
C ARG A 106 -13.36 2.10 -17.92
N PHE A 107 -12.14 2.04 -17.37
CA PHE A 107 -11.74 0.94 -16.50
C PHE A 107 -12.56 0.90 -15.19
N ALA A 108 -12.87 2.06 -14.61
CA ALA A 108 -13.73 2.14 -13.42
C ALA A 108 -15.13 1.58 -13.72
N LEU A 109 -15.72 1.96 -14.86
CA LEU A 109 -17.02 1.45 -15.32
C LEU A 109 -17.01 -0.07 -15.55
N GLU A 110 -15.94 -0.61 -16.16
CA GLU A 110 -15.78 -2.06 -16.38
C GLU A 110 -15.72 -2.84 -15.05
N ASN A 111 -15.26 -2.21 -13.97
CA ASN A 111 -15.26 -2.78 -12.62
C ASN A 111 -16.50 -2.38 -11.79
N MET A 112 -17.53 -1.80 -12.40
CA MET A 112 -18.77 -1.36 -11.73
C MET A 112 -18.54 -0.31 -10.62
N MET A 113 -17.52 0.54 -10.77
CA MET A 113 -17.16 1.58 -9.81
C MET A 113 -17.15 2.97 -10.44
N ASN A 114 -17.37 4.00 -9.63
CA ASN A 114 -17.09 5.38 -10.02
C ASN A 114 -15.61 5.74 -9.79
N ASP A 115 -15.06 6.71 -10.52
CA ASP A 115 -13.66 7.16 -10.43
C ASP A 115 -13.24 7.49 -9.00
N ARG A 116 -14.11 8.19 -8.26
CA ARG A 116 -13.85 8.54 -6.85
C ARG A 116 -13.79 7.31 -5.94
N GLN A 117 -14.64 6.31 -6.19
CA GLN A 117 -14.66 5.07 -5.42
C GLN A 117 -13.44 4.23 -5.72
N MET A 118 -13.08 4.11 -7.00
CA MET A 118 -11.87 3.41 -7.43
C MET A 118 -10.63 4.02 -6.80
N ARG A 119 -10.47 5.35 -6.85
CA ARG A 119 -9.33 6.04 -6.23
C ARG A 119 -9.25 5.78 -4.72
N ARG A 120 -10.36 5.92 -4.00
CA ARG A 120 -10.43 5.62 -2.56
C ARG A 120 -10.05 4.17 -2.25
N LYS A 121 -10.51 3.23 -3.08
CA LYS A 121 -10.22 1.81 -2.92
C LYS A 121 -8.75 1.52 -3.16
N ILE A 122 -8.13 2.16 -4.15
CA ILE A 122 -6.68 2.06 -4.39
C ILE A 122 -5.90 2.66 -3.22
N ASP A 123 -6.28 3.85 -2.74
CA ASP A 123 -5.65 4.48 -1.57
C ASP A 123 -5.73 3.54 -0.35
N GLN A 124 -6.88 2.90 -0.12
CA GLN A 124 -7.02 1.90 0.95
C GLN A 124 -6.07 0.71 0.76
N LEU A 125 -5.94 0.18 -0.45
CA LEU A 125 -5.05 -0.94 -0.73
C LEU A 125 -3.57 -0.56 -0.54
N THR A 126 -3.15 0.62 -0.99
CA THR A 126 -1.78 1.09 -0.78
C THR A 126 -1.49 1.34 0.70
N HIS A 127 -2.47 1.85 1.47
CA HIS A 127 -2.39 1.94 2.93
C HIS A 127 -2.22 0.57 3.60
N ILE A 128 -2.98 -0.45 3.19
CA ILE A 128 -2.87 -1.80 3.75
C ILE A 128 -1.47 -2.37 3.49
N ILE A 129 -0.96 -2.23 2.27
CA ILE A 129 0.40 -2.68 1.93
C ILE A 129 1.45 -1.94 2.78
N ALA A 130 1.30 -0.62 2.94
CA ALA A 130 2.21 0.19 3.76
C ALA A 130 2.27 -0.31 5.20
N ASN A 131 1.11 -0.52 5.79
CA ASN A 131 0.99 -1.01 7.15
C ASN A 131 1.59 -2.41 7.31
N ASN A 132 1.38 -3.30 6.34
CA ASN A 132 1.96 -4.64 6.35
C ASN A 132 3.49 -4.61 6.28
N LEU A 133 4.06 -3.78 5.40
CA LEU A 133 5.50 -3.61 5.29
C LEU A 133 6.09 -3.01 6.58
N ASN A 134 5.50 -1.94 7.09
CA ASN A 134 5.97 -1.30 8.32
C ASN A 134 5.85 -2.23 9.53
N ARG A 135 4.79 -3.06 9.61
CA ARG A 135 4.61 -4.05 10.68
C ARG A 135 5.75 -5.07 10.72
N LEU A 136 6.26 -5.53 9.58
CA LEU A 136 7.39 -6.46 9.52
C LEU A 136 8.67 -5.87 10.14
N TYR A 137 8.82 -4.54 10.08
CA TYR A 137 9.94 -3.83 10.68
C TYR A 137 9.70 -3.46 12.15
N GLN A 138 8.47 -3.09 12.54
CA GLN A 138 8.14 -2.75 13.94
C GLN A 138 8.37 -3.91 14.91
N VAL A 139 8.17 -5.16 14.48
CA VAL A 139 8.46 -6.34 15.31
C VAL A 139 9.98 -6.56 15.49
N ARG A 140 10.81 -5.96 14.63
CA ARG A 140 12.27 -6.03 14.68
C ARG A 140 12.82 -4.76 15.28
N LEU A 141 12.48 -4.47 16.54
CA LEU A 141 13.28 -3.55 17.33
C LEU A 141 14.73 -4.08 17.33
N THR A 142 15.61 -3.40 16.60
CA THR A 142 17.05 -3.73 16.52
C THR A 142 17.84 -3.18 17.70
N VAL A 143 17.16 -2.42 18.57
CA VAL A 143 17.68 -1.95 19.84
C VAL A 143 17.32 -3.02 20.87
N GLU A 144 18.30 -3.48 21.64
CA GLU A 144 18.03 -4.21 22.87
C GLU A 144 17.06 -3.34 23.68
N LEU A 145 15.78 -3.75 23.77
CA LEU A 145 14.87 -3.18 24.72
C LEU A 145 15.54 -3.38 26.08
N ASP A 146 15.92 -2.26 26.71
CA ASP A 146 16.44 -2.26 28.06
C ASP A 146 15.52 -3.14 28.91
N SER A 147 16.10 -4.11 29.62
CA SER A 147 15.38 -5.03 30.51
C SER A 147 14.64 -4.32 31.64
N VAL A 148 14.74 -2.99 31.72
CA VAL A 148 14.13 -2.11 32.72
C VAL A 148 12.95 -1.34 32.11
N SER A 149 12.00 -2.07 31.55
CA SER A 149 10.61 -1.66 31.62
C SER A 149 9.85 -2.78 32.27
N GLU A 150 10.16 -3.03 33.55
CA GLU A 150 9.13 -3.51 34.47
C GLU A 150 7.94 -2.58 34.28
N ASN A 151 6.90 -3.10 33.62
CA ASN A 151 5.57 -2.56 33.75
C ASN A 151 5.22 -2.78 35.22
N ASP A 152 5.68 -1.86 36.07
CA ASP A 152 5.27 -1.78 37.44
C ASP A 152 3.76 -1.55 37.37
N ASP A 153 2.98 -2.60 37.63
CA ASP A 153 1.52 -2.63 37.56
C ASP A 153 0.88 -1.63 38.57
N ASN A 154 1.73 -0.90 39.29
CA ASN A 154 1.43 0.17 40.23
C ASN A 154 1.57 1.60 39.67
N SER A 155 1.96 1.80 38.41
CA SER A 155 2.34 3.15 37.95
C SER A 155 1.21 4.18 37.89
N HIS A 156 -0.06 3.83 37.69
CA HIS A 156 -1.14 4.85 37.68
C HIS A 156 -2.52 4.32 38.13
N GLN A 157 -2.65 3.86 39.38
CA GLN A 157 -3.90 4.14 40.11
C GLN A 157 -3.78 5.53 40.74
N GLN A 158 -3.78 6.56 39.88
CA GLN A 158 -4.07 7.90 40.36
C GLN A 158 -5.56 7.90 40.71
N THR A 159 -5.87 7.59 41.97
CA THR A 159 -7.17 7.89 42.56
C THR A 159 -7.37 9.39 42.44
N VAL A 160 -8.10 9.80 41.41
CA VAL A 160 -8.50 11.19 41.21
C VAL A 160 -9.45 11.50 42.38
N SER A 161 -8.91 12.08 43.45
CA SER A 161 -9.72 12.66 44.51
C SER A 161 -10.48 13.84 43.90
N SER A 162 -11.69 13.59 43.44
CA SER A 162 -12.53 14.56 42.75
C SER A 162 -13.13 15.56 43.74
N GLU A 163 -12.34 16.42 44.36
CA GLU A 163 -12.87 17.45 45.25
C GLU A 163 -12.14 18.79 45.08
N LYS A 164 -12.54 19.52 44.03
CA LYS A 164 -12.77 20.99 44.03
C LYS A 164 -13.22 21.41 42.63
N CYS A 165 -14.53 21.33 42.37
CA CYS A 165 -15.12 21.98 41.20
C CYS A 165 -14.94 23.49 41.35
N ALA A 166 -14.33 24.15 40.37
CA ALA A 166 -14.12 25.59 40.38
C ALA A 166 -15.46 26.34 40.49
N THR A 167 -15.63 27.17 41.51
CA THR A 167 -16.88 27.88 41.86
C THR A 167 -16.90 29.35 41.44
N HIS A 168 -15.85 29.86 40.77
CA HIS A 168 -15.69 31.29 40.46
C HIS A 168 -16.73 31.87 39.48
N TRP A 169 -17.47 31.02 38.77
CA TRP A 169 -18.54 31.39 37.83
C TRP A 169 -19.94 31.16 38.39
N ARG A 170 -20.09 30.86 39.70
CA ARG A 170 -21.37 30.64 40.38
C ARG A 170 -21.66 31.72 41.43
N ALA A 171 -22.94 32.08 41.54
CA ALA A 171 -23.44 32.86 42.65
C ALA A 171 -23.27 32.10 43.99
N PRO A 172 -23.10 32.78 45.13
CA PRO A 172 -22.82 32.15 46.44
C PRO A 172 -23.85 31.09 46.85
N ASP A 173 -25.09 31.24 46.38
CA ASP A 173 -26.23 30.43 46.82
C ASP A 173 -26.51 29.24 45.88
N ALA A 174 -25.75 29.11 44.78
CA ALA A 174 -26.00 28.13 43.74
C ALA A 174 -25.39 26.76 44.06
N LYS A 175 -26.23 25.79 44.46
CA LYS A 175 -25.82 24.39 44.68
C LYS A 175 -25.76 23.60 43.35
N PRO A 176 -24.69 22.83 43.06
CA PRO A 176 -24.64 21.95 41.89
C PRO A 176 -25.73 20.88 41.94
N LYS A 177 -26.55 20.78 40.88
CA LYS A 177 -27.58 19.74 40.74
C LYS A 177 -27.03 18.33 40.45
N ASN A 178 -25.82 18.23 39.92
CA ASN A 178 -25.23 16.97 39.52
C ASN A 178 -23.86 16.81 40.19
N ILE A 179 -23.86 16.25 41.40
CA ILE A 179 -22.64 15.90 42.12
C ILE A 179 -22.45 14.39 41.92
N PRO A 180 -21.37 13.94 41.27
CA PRO A 180 -21.15 12.52 41.01
C PRO A 180 -21.20 11.64 42.27
N SER A 181 -20.78 12.17 43.43
CA SER A 181 -20.77 11.45 44.72
C SER A 181 -22.14 11.23 45.36
N LEU A 182 -23.21 11.88 44.88
CA LEU A 182 -24.57 11.61 45.35
C LEU A 182 -25.17 10.35 44.70
N HIS A 183 -24.74 10.00 43.47
CA HIS A 183 -25.24 8.84 42.75
C HIS A 183 -24.72 7.52 43.34
N GLU A 184 -23.52 7.52 43.92
CA GLU A 184 -22.94 6.33 44.56
C GLU A 184 -23.66 5.95 45.88
N LYS A 185 -24.17 6.94 46.62
CA LYS A 185 -24.92 6.72 47.87
C LYS A 185 -26.34 6.21 47.67
N MET A 186 -26.86 6.25 46.43
CA MET A 186 -28.22 5.83 46.09
C MET A 186 -28.29 4.41 45.49
N LYS A 187 -27.19 3.66 45.41
CA LYS A 187 -27.28 2.23 45.08
C LYS A 187 -27.87 1.48 46.29
N PRO A 188 -29.07 0.86 46.17
CA PRO A 188 -29.56 -0.03 47.21
C PRO A 188 -28.59 -1.21 47.35
N ALA A 189 -28.24 -1.56 48.59
CA ALA A 189 -27.51 -2.79 48.88
C ALA A 189 -28.31 -3.98 48.33
N ALA A 190 -27.67 -4.77 47.46
CA ALA A 190 -28.21 -6.04 46.98
C ALA A 190 -28.18 -7.09 48.09
#